data_AF-A0A837DW88-F1
#
_entry.id   AF-A0A837DW88-F1
#
_cell.length_a   1.000
_cell.length_b   1.000
_cell.length_c   1.000
_cell.angle_alpha   90.00
_cell.angle_beta   90.00
_cell.angle_gamma   90.00
#
_symmetry.space_group_name_H-M   'P 1'
#
loop_
_entity.id
_entity.type
_entity.pdbx_description
1 polymer ?
#
loop_
_entity_poly.entity_id
_entity_poly.type
_entity_poly.pdbx_seq_one_letter_code
_entity_poly.pdbx_strand_id
1 'polypeptide(L)'
;MMELKNDEKKVMKRPESVIKRDGYRMPFASYKLKYIFSALGLEDQSDELICSVINKFGDQETVETAEIYDAVIATLKENNFDDEAESFITKHKVREEEWQKQTDPTERLTRLQKKDPTLVHENANKDSNVFNTQRDLTAGTVGKTLGLRLMPEHVAKAHLRGDIHYHDLDYTPWSPMTNCCLIDFR
;
A
#
# COMPACT_ATOMS: atom_id res chain seq x y z
N MET A 1 4.79 -44.55 -31.90
CA MET A 1 3.70 -44.06 -31.04
C MET A 1 4.37 -43.26 -29.95
N MET A 2 4.42 -41.94 -30.10
CA MET A 2 5.14 -41.05 -29.19
C MET A 2 4.10 -40.56 -28.18
N GLU A 3 4.17 -41.09 -26.96
CA GLU A 3 3.30 -40.66 -25.87
C GLU A 3 3.67 -39.22 -25.49
N LEU A 4 2.85 -38.28 -25.94
CA LEU A 4 2.80 -36.94 -25.41
C LEU A 4 2.29 -37.05 -23.98
N LYS A 5 3.21 -36.99 -23.01
CA LYS A 5 2.85 -36.81 -21.60
C LYS A 5 2.11 -35.48 -21.49
N ASN A 6 0.81 -35.56 -21.21
CA ASN A 6 0.08 -34.46 -20.63
C ASN A 6 0.74 -34.13 -19.29
N ASP A 7 1.61 -33.12 -19.28
CA ASP A 7 1.98 -32.42 -18.05
C ASP A 7 0.74 -31.69 -17.57
N GLU A 8 -0.12 -32.40 -16.82
CA GLU A 8 -1.09 -31.78 -15.95
C GLU A 8 -0.29 -30.85 -15.01
N LYS A 9 -0.37 -29.53 -15.26
CA LYS A 9 0.20 -28.50 -14.39
C LYS A 9 -0.43 -28.64 -13.01
N LYS A 10 0.16 -29.50 -12.17
CA LYS A 10 -0.27 -29.71 -10.79
C LYS A 10 -0.02 -28.41 -10.04
N VAL A 11 -1.10 -27.76 -9.61
CA VAL A 11 -1.00 -26.55 -8.78
C VAL A 11 -0.33 -26.96 -7.46
N MET A 12 0.85 -26.41 -7.19
CA MET A 12 1.57 -26.63 -5.94
C MET A 12 0.84 -25.98 -4.76
N LYS A 13 1.21 -26.37 -3.53
CA LYS A 13 0.57 -25.89 -2.30
C LYS A 13 0.61 -24.36 -2.27
N ARG A 14 -0.56 -23.71 -2.20
CA ARG A 14 -0.62 -22.25 -2.03
C ARG A 14 0.01 -21.85 -0.69
N PRO A 15 0.76 -20.73 -0.62
CA PRO A 15 1.18 -20.19 0.66
C PRO A 15 -0.01 -19.91 1.57
N GLU A 16 0.18 -20.05 2.87
CA GLU A 16 -0.85 -19.77 3.86
C GLU A 16 -0.86 -18.30 4.25
N SER A 17 0.33 -17.66 4.27
CA SER A 17 0.48 -16.29 4.73
C SER A 17 1.51 -15.49 3.94
N VAL A 18 1.40 -14.16 4.08
CA VAL A 18 2.27 -13.17 3.45
C VAL A 18 2.84 -12.26 4.52
N ILE A 19 4.15 -12.02 4.48
CA ILE A 19 4.82 -10.96 5.25
C ILE A 19 4.92 -9.71 4.38
N LYS A 20 4.31 -8.62 4.86
CA LYS A 20 4.37 -7.28 4.26
C LYS A 20 5.74 -6.64 4.51
N ARG A 21 6.05 -5.57 3.77
CA ARG A 21 7.34 -4.84 3.88
C ARG A 21 7.63 -4.31 5.29
N ASP A 22 6.58 -3.93 6.01
CA ASP A 22 6.60 -3.47 7.39
C ASP A 22 6.66 -4.63 8.41
N GLY A 23 6.82 -5.88 7.95
CA GLY A 23 6.81 -7.08 8.78
C GLY A 23 5.42 -7.59 9.16
N TYR A 24 4.35 -6.89 8.78
CA TYR A 24 2.99 -7.30 9.12
C TYR A 24 2.62 -8.62 8.42
N ARG A 25 2.19 -9.63 9.19
CA ARG A 25 1.78 -10.94 8.67
C ARG A 25 0.28 -10.98 8.41
N MET A 26 -0.13 -11.48 7.25
CA MET A 26 -1.55 -11.67 6.91
C MET A 26 -1.79 -12.95 6.09
N PRO A 27 -3.03 -13.46 6.01
CA PRO A 27 -3.35 -14.60 5.14
C PRO A 27 -3.05 -14.30 3.66
N PHE A 28 -2.56 -15.31 2.94
CA PHE A 28 -2.38 -15.22 1.49
C PHE A 28 -3.74 -15.13 0.80
N ALA A 29 -3.87 -14.16 -0.11
CA ALA A 29 -5.14 -13.82 -0.75
C ALA A 29 -4.97 -13.79 -2.28
N SER A 30 -5.22 -14.92 -2.94
CA SER A 30 -5.05 -15.09 -4.39
C SER A 30 -5.88 -14.11 -5.22
N TYR A 31 -7.06 -13.71 -4.72
CA TYR A 31 -7.91 -12.72 -5.41
C TYR A 31 -7.17 -11.38 -5.63
N LYS A 32 -6.16 -11.04 -4.82
CA LYS A 32 -5.36 -9.82 -5.02
C LYS A 32 -4.50 -9.89 -6.28
N LEU A 33 -4.02 -11.09 -6.65
CA LEU A 33 -3.32 -11.31 -7.92
C LEU A 33 -4.28 -11.15 -9.10
N LYS A 34 -5.53 -11.62 -8.95
CA LYS A 34 -6.58 -11.41 -9.96
C LYS A 34 -6.83 -9.92 -10.23
N TYR A 35 -6.89 -9.09 -9.19
CA TYR A 35 -6.99 -7.63 -9.36
C TYR A 35 -5.78 -7.02 -10.06
N ILE A 36 -4.57 -7.55 -9.82
CA ILE A 36 -3.36 -7.08 -10.52
C ILE A 36 -3.47 -7.39 -12.02
N PHE A 37 -3.78 -8.64 -12.38
CA PHE A 37 -3.89 -9.05 -13.78
C PHE A 37 -5.04 -8.36 -14.51
N SER A 38 -6.19 -8.18 -13.85
CA SER A 38 -7.29 -7.37 -14.38
C SER A 38 -6.87 -5.92 -14.64
N ALA A 39 -6.16 -5.28 -13.69
CA ALA A 39 -5.66 -3.92 -13.89
C ALA A 39 -4.57 -3.79 -14.99
N LEU A 40 -4.08 -4.91 -15.52
CA LEU A 40 -3.17 -5.00 -16.66
C LEU A 40 -3.90 -5.39 -17.96
N GLY A 41 -5.21 -5.65 -17.93
CA GLY A 41 -5.99 -6.11 -19.09
C GLY A 41 -5.85 -7.60 -19.39
N LEU A 42 -5.40 -8.40 -18.42
CA LEU A 42 -5.17 -9.84 -18.53
C LEU A 42 -6.25 -10.63 -17.77
N GLU A 43 -7.50 -10.18 -17.81
CA GLU A 43 -8.62 -10.86 -17.12
C GLU A 43 -8.77 -12.33 -17.56
N ASP A 44 -8.69 -12.57 -18.87
CA ASP A 44 -8.97 -13.88 -19.46
C ASP A 44 -7.91 -14.93 -19.12
N GLN A 45 -6.65 -14.52 -18.95
CA GLN A 45 -5.52 -15.39 -18.60
C GLN A 45 -5.23 -15.41 -17.09
N SER A 46 -6.03 -14.68 -16.29
CA SER A 46 -5.71 -14.43 -14.88
C SER A 46 -5.56 -15.71 -14.05
N ASP A 47 -6.42 -16.71 -14.23
CA ASP A 47 -6.36 -17.94 -13.43
C ASP A 47 -5.09 -18.77 -13.74
N GLU A 48 -4.68 -18.83 -15.02
CA GLU A 48 -3.44 -19.51 -15.44
C GLU A 48 -2.19 -18.80 -14.92
N LEU A 49 -2.16 -17.46 -15.01
CA LEU A 49 -1.07 -16.64 -14.50
C LEU A 49 -0.96 -16.72 -12.97
N ILE A 50 -2.08 -16.73 -12.25
CA ILE A 50 -2.11 -16.93 -10.79
C ILE A 50 -1.51 -18.29 -10.43
N CYS A 51 -1.89 -19.36 -11.13
CA CYS A 51 -1.32 -20.68 -10.90
C CYS A 51 0.20 -20.67 -11.16
N SER A 52 0.66 -20.01 -12.22
CA SER A 52 2.09 -19.88 -12.52
C SER A 52 2.85 -19.14 -11.41
N VAL A 53 2.30 -18.02 -10.91
CA VAL A 53 2.88 -17.28 -9.77
C VAL A 53 2.95 -18.16 -8.53
N ILE A 54 1.87 -18.86 -8.17
CA ILE A 54 1.83 -19.73 -6.98
C ILE A 54 2.85 -20.87 -7.09
N ASN A 55 2.98 -21.47 -8.28
CA ASN A 55 3.94 -22.55 -8.51
C ASN A 55 5.39 -22.10 -8.34
N LYS A 56 5.71 -20.80 -8.47
CA LYS A 56 7.08 -20.30 -8.21
C LYS A 56 7.47 -20.35 -6.73
N PHE A 57 6.50 -20.42 -5.80
CA PHE A 57 6.76 -20.47 -4.36
C PHE A 57 7.01 -21.90 -3.82
N GLY A 58 6.84 -22.95 -4.64
CA GLY A 58 7.06 -24.31 -4.18
C GLY A 58 6.15 -24.70 -3.01
N ASP A 59 6.76 -25.23 -1.95
CA ASP A 59 6.10 -25.62 -0.70
C ASP A 59 6.20 -24.55 0.40
N GLN A 60 6.58 -23.31 0.07
CA GLN A 60 6.68 -22.22 1.05
C GLN A 60 5.32 -21.91 1.69
N GLU A 61 5.22 -22.08 3.01
CA GLU A 61 3.99 -21.73 3.76
C GLU A 61 3.83 -20.21 3.94
N THR A 62 4.93 -19.48 3.92
CA THR A 62 4.97 -18.03 4.06
C THR A 62 5.84 -17.44 2.96
N VAL A 63 5.34 -16.38 2.32
CA VAL A 63 6.07 -15.62 1.32
C VAL A 63 6.11 -14.13 1.69
N GLU A 64 7.10 -13.40 1.22
CA GLU A 64 7.20 -11.97 1.38
C GLU A 64 6.57 -11.22 0.20
N THR A 65 6.13 -9.99 0.43
CA THR A 65 5.62 -9.16 -0.67
C THR A 65 6.65 -8.87 -1.76
N ALA A 66 7.95 -8.90 -1.45
CA ALA A 66 9.02 -8.78 -2.44
C ALA A 66 9.07 -10.02 -3.36
N GLU A 67 9.01 -11.22 -2.77
CA GLU A 67 8.95 -12.48 -3.53
C GLU A 67 7.72 -12.53 -4.44
N ILE A 68 6.56 -12.07 -3.97
CA ILE A 68 5.35 -11.98 -4.80
C ILE A 68 5.56 -11.02 -5.98
N TYR A 69 6.18 -9.87 -5.74
CA TYR A 69 6.45 -8.88 -6.79
C TYR A 69 7.36 -9.46 -7.87
N ASP A 70 8.45 -10.12 -7.48
CA ASP A 70 9.39 -10.76 -8.39
C ASP A 70 8.74 -11.92 -9.16
N ALA A 71 7.94 -12.74 -8.47
CA ALA A 71 7.22 -13.85 -9.09
C ALA A 71 6.18 -13.40 -10.14
N VAL A 72 5.48 -12.28 -9.89
CA VAL A 72 4.55 -11.68 -10.86
C VAL A 72 5.32 -11.20 -12.11
N ILE A 73 6.43 -10.48 -11.95
CA ILE A 73 7.23 -9.99 -13.07
C ILE A 73 7.81 -11.15 -13.89
N ALA A 74 8.38 -12.15 -13.22
CA ALA A 74 8.92 -13.33 -13.88
C ALA A 74 7.81 -14.05 -14.67
N THR A 75 6.62 -14.20 -14.08
CA THR A 75 5.48 -14.83 -14.75
C THR A 75 5.04 -14.05 -15.99
N LEU A 76 4.95 -12.72 -15.92
CA LEU A 76 4.57 -11.90 -17.07
C LEU A 76 5.58 -12.06 -18.21
N LYS A 77 6.88 -11.93 -17.92
CA LYS A 77 7.96 -12.08 -18.92
C LYS A 77 8.03 -13.47 -19.55
N GLU A 78 7.90 -14.53 -18.75
CA GLU A 78 7.92 -15.91 -19.25
C GLU A 78 6.73 -16.24 -20.17
N ASN A 79 5.63 -15.48 -20.06
CA ASN A 79 4.45 -15.63 -20.92
C ASN A 79 4.40 -14.57 -22.05
N ASN A 80 5.51 -13.86 -22.31
CA ASN A 80 5.65 -12.81 -23.34
C ASN A 80 4.73 -11.58 -23.13
N PHE A 81 4.40 -11.28 -21.87
CA PHE A 81 3.68 -10.04 -21.47
C PHE A 81 4.68 -8.98 -21.00
N ASP A 82 5.62 -8.59 -21.88
CA ASP A 82 6.71 -7.67 -21.55
C ASP A 82 6.21 -6.24 -21.27
N ASP A 83 5.26 -5.75 -22.07
CA ASP A 83 4.68 -4.41 -21.91
C ASP A 83 3.90 -4.30 -20.57
N GLU A 84 3.15 -5.34 -20.20
CA GLU A 84 2.42 -5.40 -18.93
C GLU A 84 3.38 -5.51 -17.74
N ALA A 85 4.49 -6.25 -17.88
CA ALA A 85 5.53 -6.31 -16.87
C ALA A 85 6.16 -4.92 -16.64
N GLU A 86 6.50 -4.20 -17.71
CA GLU A 86 7.05 -2.83 -17.61
C GLU A 86 6.03 -1.86 -17.00
N SER A 87 4.76 -1.96 -17.40
CA SER A 87 3.66 -1.18 -16.82
C SER A 87 3.50 -1.45 -15.33
N PHE A 88 3.56 -2.72 -14.90
CA PHE A 88 3.50 -3.12 -13.50
C PHE A 88 4.67 -2.54 -12.68
N ILE A 89 5.90 -2.66 -13.17
CA ILE A 89 7.11 -2.09 -12.56
C ILE A 89 7.00 -0.57 -12.43
N THR A 90 6.59 0.10 -13.50
CA THR A 90 6.48 1.57 -13.55
C THR A 90 5.44 2.08 -12.56
N LYS A 91 4.23 1.50 -12.56
CA LYS A 91 3.19 1.85 -11.59
C LYS A 91 3.64 1.59 -10.16
N HIS A 92 4.39 0.51 -9.93
CA HIS A 92 4.93 0.21 -8.61
C HIS A 92 5.92 1.28 -8.14
N LYS A 93 6.85 1.70 -9.01
CA LYS A 93 7.83 2.75 -8.73
C LYS A 93 7.16 4.09 -8.41
N VAL A 94 6.19 4.51 -9.22
CA VAL A 94 5.44 5.75 -9.00
C VAL A 94 4.74 5.74 -7.63
N ARG A 95 4.08 4.63 -7.27
CA ARG A 95 3.43 4.50 -5.96
C ARG A 95 4.42 4.56 -4.79
N GLU A 96 5.64 4.06 -4.97
CA GLU A 96 6.68 4.15 -3.96
C GLU A 96 7.18 5.59 -3.80
N GLU A 97 7.43 6.29 -4.91
CA GLU A 97 7.79 7.71 -4.87
C GLU A 97 6.71 8.59 -4.23
N GLU A 98 5.44 8.34 -4.54
CA GLU A 98 4.30 9.00 -3.90
C GLU A 98 4.25 8.73 -2.41
N TRP A 99 4.47 7.47 -2.00
CA TRP A 99 4.52 7.09 -0.59
C TRP A 99 5.64 7.83 0.16
N GLN A 100 6.84 7.89 -0.41
CA GLN A 100 7.96 8.63 0.19
C GLN A 100 7.64 10.13 0.32
N LYS A 101 7.05 10.74 -0.72
CA LYS A 101 6.65 12.16 -0.67
C LYS A 101 5.58 12.44 0.39
N GLN A 102 4.59 11.56 0.53
CA GLN A 102 3.51 11.75 1.52
C GLN A 102 3.98 11.53 2.96
N THR A 103 5.00 10.70 3.13
CA THR A 103 5.55 10.35 4.44
C THR A 103 6.83 11.12 4.78
N ASP A 104 7.32 12.04 3.97
CA ASP A 104 8.48 12.90 4.30
C ASP A 104 8.02 14.19 5.01
N PRO A 105 8.37 14.40 6.30
CA PRO A 105 7.98 15.60 7.03
C PRO A 105 8.54 16.88 6.42
N THR A 106 9.73 16.83 5.83
CA THR A 106 10.41 18.01 5.26
C THR A 106 9.71 18.48 3.99
N GLU A 107 9.38 17.54 3.11
CA GLU A 107 8.64 17.82 1.88
C GLU A 107 7.24 18.35 2.21
N ARG A 108 6.55 17.71 3.15
CA ARG A 108 5.20 18.11 3.55
C ARG A 108 5.17 19.50 4.20
N LEU A 109 6.17 19.81 5.03
CA LEU A 109 6.35 21.14 5.61
C LEU A 109 6.65 22.20 4.54
N THR A 110 7.49 21.87 3.57
CA THR A 110 7.81 22.76 2.44
C THR A 110 6.56 23.10 1.63
N ARG A 111 5.69 22.11 1.38
CA ARG A 111 4.39 22.31 0.73
C ARG A 111 3.45 23.19 1.55
N LEU A 112 3.40 23.00 2.88
CA LEU A 112 2.62 23.86 3.77
C LEU A 112 3.10 25.32 3.71
N GLN A 113 4.41 25.56 3.75
CA GLN A 113 4.99 26.90 3.62
C GLN A 113 4.66 27.57 2.28
N LYS A 114 4.58 26.78 1.20
CA LYS A 114 4.14 27.22 -0.14
C LYS A 114 2.62 27.40 -0.26
N LYS A 115 1.86 27.26 0.84
CA LYS A 115 0.40 27.34 0.89
C LYS A 115 -0.29 26.37 -0.07
N ASP A 116 0.20 25.13 -0.13
CA ASP A 116 -0.47 24.05 -0.87
C ASP A 116 -1.95 23.95 -0.43
N PRO A 117 -2.93 24.13 -1.34
CA PRO A 117 -4.35 24.09 -1.03
C PRO A 117 -4.80 22.83 -0.30
N THR A 118 -4.17 21.69 -0.58
CA THR A 118 -4.50 20.39 0.03
C THR A 118 -4.13 20.32 1.52
N LEU A 119 -3.25 21.21 1.98
CA LEU A 119 -2.80 21.29 3.37
C LEU A 119 -3.43 22.47 4.10
N VAL A 120 -3.49 23.65 3.46
CA VAL A 120 -4.05 24.85 4.11
C VAL A 120 -5.57 24.80 4.27
N HIS A 121 -6.26 24.01 3.45
CA HIS A 121 -7.71 23.81 3.54
C HIS A 121 -8.11 22.45 4.14
N GLU A 122 -7.21 21.81 4.89
CA GLU A 122 -7.54 20.55 5.59
C GLU A 122 -8.71 20.74 6.58
N ASN A 123 -8.80 21.91 7.23
CA ASN A 123 -9.88 22.25 8.14
C ASN A 123 -10.72 23.40 7.58
N ALA A 124 -11.91 23.07 7.05
CA ALA A 124 -12.83 24.05 6.49
C ALA A 124 -13.32 25.11 7.51
N ASN A 125 -13.21 24.83 8.81
CA ASN A 125 -13.68 25.72 9.87
C ASN A 125 -12.59 26.65 10.42
N LYS A 126 -11.32 26.52 10.00
CA LYS A 126 -10.20 27.33 10.51
C LYS A 126 -9.55 28.15 9.39
N ASP A 127 -9.45 29.47 9.57
CA ASP A 127 -8.75 30.35 8.63
C ASP A 127 -7.23 30.15 8.71
N SER A 128 -6.65 29.62 7.63
CA SER A 128 -5.21 29.34 7.49
C SER A 128 -4.33 30.59 7.41
N ASN A 129 -4.91 31.78 7.30
CA ASN A 129 -4.14 33.03 7.33
C ASN A 129 -3.83 33.51 8.75
N VAL A 130 -4.51 32.98 9.77
CA VAL A 130 -4.28 33.36 11.16
C VAL A 130 -3.11 32.57 11.74
N PHE A 131 -2.24 33.25 12.48
CA PHE A 131 -0.98 32.69 13.00
C PHE A 131 -1.19 31.45 13.89
N ASN A 132 -2.21 31.44 14.75
CA ASN A 132 -2.53 30.27 15.57
C ASN A 132 -2.90 29.05 14.71
N THR A 133 -3.69 29.24 13.65
CA THR A 133 -4.02 28.18 12.70
C THR A 133 -2.78 27.69 11.98
N GLN A 134 -1.88 28.58 11.53
CA GLN A 134 -0.63 28.18 10.87
C GLN A 134 0.29 27.35 11.77
N ARG A 135 0.39 27.74 13.04
CA ARG A 135 1.13 26.98 14.05
C ARG A 135 0.53 25.59 14.25
N ASP A 136 -0.79 25.51 14.41
CA ASP A 136 -1.49 24.24 14.60
C ASP A 136 -1.38 23.35 13.35
N LEU A 137 -1.53 23.91 12.14
CA LEU A 137 -1.33 23.20 10.87
C LEU A 137 0.09 22.67 10.72
N THR A 138 1.09 23.41 11.22
CA THR A 138 2.49 22.96 11.20
C THR A 138 2.67 21.73 12.07
N ALA A 139 2.17 21.77 13.32
CA ALA A 139 2.21 20.63 14.23
C ALA A 139 1.43 19.44 13.67
N GLY A 140 0.22 19.68 13.15
CA GLY A 140 -0.62 18.63 12.58
C GLY A 140 -0.02 18.01 11.31
N THR A 141 0.64 18.80 10.47
CA THR A 141 1.35 18.30 9.28
C THR A 141 2.47 17.33 9.66
N VAL A 142 3.26 17.67 10.69
CA VAL A 142 4.31 16.79 11.19
C VAL A 142 3.71 15.56 11.87
N GLY A 143 2.71 15.74 12.73
CA GLY A 143 2.03 14.66 13.44
C GLY A 143 1.42 13.64 12.50
N LYS A 144 0.70 14.09 11.46
CA LYS A 144 0.09 13.22 10.43
C LYS A 144 1.13 12.41 9.69
N THR A 145 2.26 13.03 9.34
CA THR A 145 3.35 12.36 8.63
C THR A 145 3.98 11.26 9.48
N LEU A 146 4.20 11.52 10.76
CA LEU A 146 4.73 10.53 11.70
C LEU A 146 3.71 9.43 11.98
N GLY A 147 2.44 9.79 12.14
CA GLY A 147 1.34 8.85 12.30
C GLY A 147 1.24 7.85 11.15
N LEU A 148 1.37 8.31 9.90
CA LEU A 148 1.42 7.45 8.70
C LEU A 148 2.57 6.44 8.74
N ARG A 149 3.74 6.81 9.28
CA ARG A 149 4.91 5.91 9.40
C ARG A 149 4.79 4.90 10.53
N LEU A 150 3.99 5.19 11.55
CA LEU A 150 3.83 4.35 12.74
C LEU A 150 2.75 3.28 12.59
N MET A 151 1.83 3.44 11.65
CA MET A 151 0.80 2.45 11.38
C MET A 151 1.26 1.41 10.33
N PRO A 152 0.60 0.24 10.24
CA PRO A 152 0.86 -0.70 9.16
C PRO A 152 0.71 -0.02 7.79
N GLU A 153 1.68 -0.24 6.90
CA GLU A 153 1.82 0.50 5.65
C GLU A 153 0.58 0.38 4.76
N HIS A 154 -0.06 -0.79 4.79
CA HIS A 154 -1.28 -1.04 4.03
C HIS A 154 -2.49 -0.21 4.54
N VAL A 155 -2.55 0.08 5.85
CA VAL A 155 -3.57 0.95 6.46
C VAL A 155 -3.27 2.40 6.10
N ALA A 156 -2.01 2.84 6.22
CA ALA A 156 -1.60 4.19 5.83
C ALA A 156 -1.91 4.50 4.36
N LYS A 157 -1.57 3.56 3.47
CA LYS A 157 -1.84 3.69 2.04
C LYS A 157 -3.34 3.69 1.74
N ALA A 158 -4.17 2.95 2.49
CA ALA A 158 -5.62 2.99 2.35
C ALA A 158 -6.19 4.35 2.80
N HIS A 159 -5.66 4.92 3.89
CA HIS A 159 -6.04 6.27 4.34
C HIS A 159 -5.71 7.34 3.30
N LEU A 160 -4.49 7.32 2.74
CA LEU A 160 -4.06 8.29 1.73
C LEU A 160 -4.86 8.22 0.43
N ARG A 161 -5.38 7.03 0.06
CA ARG A 161 -6.28 6.87 -1.09
C ARG A 161 -7.72 7.31 -0.82
N GLY A 162 -8.10 7.47 0.46
CA GLY A 162 -9.48 7.72 0.85
C GLY A 162 -10.35 6.46 0.95
N ASP A 163 -9.75 5.26 0.87
CA ASP A 163 -10.48 3.99 1.07
C ASP A 163 -11.01 3.86 2.51
N ILE A 164 -10.24 4.42 3.45
CA ILE A 164 -10.59 4.52 4.87
C ILE A 164 -10.24 5.91 5.38
N HIS A 165 -10.86 6.32 6.48
CA HIS A 165 -10.49 7.54 7.19
C HIS A 165 -10.03 7.20 8.61
N TYR A 166 -8.75 7.47 8.90
CA TYR A 166 -8.24 7.41 10.26
C TYR A 166 -8.50 8.76 10.91
N HIS A 167 -9.36 8.78 11.91
CA HIS A 167 -9.69 9.99 12.64
C HIS A 167 -8.49 10.50 13.44
N ASP A 168 -8.30 11.83 13.46
CA ASP A 168 -7.30 12.51 14.28
C ASP A 168 -5.86 12.00 14.07
N LEU A 169 -5.52 11.69 12.81
CA LEU A 169 -4.22 11.16 12.43
C LEU A 169 -3.05 12.12 12.73
N ASP A 170 -3.34 13.41 12.83
CA ASP A 170 -2.41 14.44 13.26
C ASP A 170 -2.06 14.35 14.76
N TYR A 171 -2.85 13.62 15.56
CA TYR A 171 -2.62 13.36 16.98
C TYR A 171 -2.17 11.91 17.23
N THR A 172 -2.90 10.91 16.76
CA THR A 172 -2.65 9.48 17.02
C THR A 172 -2.32 8.76 15.70
N PRO A 173 -1.37 7.82 15.64
CA PRO A 173 -0.64 7.16 16.75
C PRO A 173 0.63 7.88 17.23
N TRP A 174 1.01 9.03 16.65
CA TRP A 174 2.23 9.74 17.04
C TRP A 174 2.25 10.16 18.51
N SER A 175 1.09 10.61 19.01
CA SER A 175 0.88 11.00 20.40
C SER A 175 -0.23 10.13 21.03
N PRO A 176 -0.08 9.71 22.30
CA PRO A 176 -1.08 8.92 23.01
C PRO A 176 -2.27 9.78 23.50
N MET A 177 -2.50 10.96 22.92
CA MET A 177 -3.62 11.82 23.30
C MET A 177 -4.94 11.21 22.79
N THR A 178 -5.86 10.93 23.71
CA THR A 178 -7.23 10.56 23.36
C THR A 178 -7.98 11.80 22.91
N ASN A 179 -8.73 11.73 21.79
CA ASN A 179 -9.56 12.85 21.33
C ASN A 179 -10.55 13.30 22.42
N CYS A 180 -11.33 12.36 22.93
CA CYS A 180 -12.34 12.63 23.96
C CYS A 180 -12.24 11.60 25.09
N CYS A 181 -12.39 12.07 26.33
CA CYS A 181 -12.60 11.22 27.50
C CYS A 181 -13.69 11.83 28.39
N LEU A 182 -14.41 10.97 29.11
CA LEU A 182 -15.34 11.41 30.15
C LEU A 182 -14.54 11.63 31.44
N ILE A 183 -14.57 12.87 31.95
CA ILE A 183 -13.83 13.26 33.16
C ILE A 183 -14.77 13.17 34.37
N ASP A 184 -14.34 12.45 35.42
CA ASP A 184 -15.01 12.42 36.73
C ASP A 184 -14.34 13.46 37.66
N PHE A 185 -15.04 14.56 37.93
CA PHE A 185 -14.54 15.73 38.68
C PHE A 185 -14.67 15.59 40.21
N ARG A 186 -14.49 14.39 40.78
CA ARG A 186 -14.66 14.15 42.23
C ARG A 186 -14.05 15.23 43.12
#